data_AF-A0A5B7W832-F1
#
_entry.id   AF-A0A5B7W832-F1
#
_cell.length_a   1.000
_cell.length_b   1.000
_cell.length_c   1.000
_cell.angle_alpha   90.00
_cell.angle_beta   90.00
_cell.angle_gamma   90.00
#
_symmetry.space_group_name_H-M   'P 1'
#
loop_
_entity.id
_entity.type
_entity.pdbx_description
1 polymer ?
#
loop_
_entity_poly.entity_id
_entity_poly.type
_entity_poly.pdbx_seq_one_letter_code
_entity_poly.pdbx_strand_id
1 'polypeptide(L)' 'MESLFGAVGAKTIEGNGSWVRFELNGVVATFHRPHPDKEAKPYQVRDARAFLEQAGVTP' A
#
# COMPACT_ATOMS: atom_id res chain seq x y z
N MET A 1 -4.97 3.73 0.89
CA MET A 1 -3.84 2.82 1.12
C MET A 1 -3.16 3.07 2.46
N GLU A 2 -2.75 4.30 2.77
CA GLU A 2 -1.98 4.59 4.00
C GLU A 2 -2.68 4.11 5.28
N SER A 3 -3.97 4.39 5.46
CA SER A 3 -4.72 3.92 6.62
C SER A 3 -4.83 2.39 6.68
N LEU A 4 -5.00 1.72 5.54
CA LEU A 4 -5.09 0.25 5.47
C LEU A 4 -3.76 -0.40 5.86
N PHE A 5 -2.66 0.05 5.26
CA PHE A 5 -1.34 -0.53 5.50
C PHE A 5 -0.79 -0.15 6.88
N GLY A 6 -1.08 1.06 7.35
CA GLY A 6 -0.78 1.46 8.73
C GLY A 6 -1.51 0.60 9.76
N ALA A 7 -2.77 0.22 9.51
CA ALA A 7 -3.53 -0.64 10.41
C ALA A 7 -2.95 -2.06 10.56
N VAL A 8 -2.26 -2.57 9.54
CA VAL A 8 -1.57 -3.88 9.59
C VAL A 8 -0.09 -3.76 9.99
N GLY A 9 0.37 -2.57 10.41
CA GLY A 9 1.72 -2.34 10.91
C GLY A 9 2.78 -2.12 9.83
N ALA A 10 2.38 -1.79 8.59
CA ALA A 10 3.33 -1.44 7.55
C ALA A 10 4.00 -0.10 7.82
N LYS A 11 5.30 0.01 7.55
CA LYS A 11 6.05 1.26 7.63
C LYS A 11 5.90 2.03 6.33
N THR A 12 5.54 3.31 6.43
CA THR A 12 5.53 4.23 5.29
C THR A 12 6.93 4.76 5.03
N ILE A 13 7.36 4.69 3.78
CA ILE A 13 8.64 5.22 3.30
C ILE A 13 8.31 6.31 2.27
N GLU A 14 8.54 7.57 2.64
CA GLU A 14 8.35 8.72 1.76
C GLU A 14 9.23 8.59 0.51
N GLY A 15 8.60 8.68 -0.66
CA GLY A 15 9.28 8.76 -1.95
C GLY A 15 9.37 10.21 -2.44
N ASN A 16 10.03 10.40 -3.58
CA ASN A 16 9.96 11.66 -4.30
C ASN A 16 8.70 11.66 -5.20
N GLY A 17 7.93 12.76 -5.20
CA GLY A 17 6.71 12.91 -6.01
C GLY A 17 5.44 12.36 -5.35
N SER A 18 4.47 11.92 -6.17
CA SER A 18 3.15 11.45 -5.71
C SER A 18 3.09 9.94 -5.39
N TRP A 19 4.25 9.33 -5.16
CA TRP A 19 4.39 7.91 -4.85
C TRP A 19 4.79 7.70 -3.39
N VAL A 20 4.24 6.64 -2.78
CA VAL A 20 4.53 6.24 -1.41
C VAL A 20 4.91 4.76 -1.39
N ARG A 21 5.98 4.42 -0.66
CA ARG A 21 6.39 3.03 -0.44
C ARG A 21 5.89 2.54 0.90
N PHE A 22 5.55 1.26 0.98
CA PHE A 22 5.24 0.57 2.23
C PHE A 22 6.15 -0.64 2.38
N GLU A 23 6.62 -0.85 3.60
CA GLU A 23 7.34 -2.06 4.02
C GLU A 23 6.50 -2.80 5.06
N LEU A 24 6.23 -4.09 4.84
CA LEU A 24 5.56 -4.97 5.79
C LEU A 24 6.25 -6.33 5.78
N ASN A 25 6.71 -6.80 6.93
CA ASN A 25 7.39 -8.10 7.08
C ASN A 25 8.55 -8.32 6.07
N GLY A 26 9.29 -7.26 5.75
CA GLY A 26 10.39 -7.30 4.77
C GLY A 26 9.96 -7.24 3.30
N VAL A 27 8.65 -7.24 3.01
CA VAL A 27 8.09 -7.02 1.67
C VAL A 27 7.91 -5.52 1.45
N VAL A 28 8.32 -5.03 0.28
CA VAL A 28 8.20 -3.62 -0.10
C VAL A 28 7.34 -3.48 -1.35
N ALA A 29 6.36 -2.57 -1.31
CA ALA A 29 5.55 -2.21 -2.46
C ALA A 29 5.39 -0.69 -2.60
N THR A 30 5.26 -0.21 -3.83
CA THR A 30 5.09 1.22 -4.14
C THR A 30 3.68 1.45 -4.67
N PHE A 31 2.99 2.45 -4.11
CA PHE A 31 1.64 2.83 -4.52
C PHE A 31 1.59 4.33 -4.83
N HIS A 32 0.76 4.71 -5.78
CA HIS A 32 0.39 6.12 -5.92
C HIS A 32 -0.39 6.56 -4.69
N ARG A 33 -0.09 7.76 -4.17
CA ARG A 33 -0.95 8.38 -3.18
C ARG A 33 -2.35 8.52 -3.77
N PRO A 34 -3.40 8.08 -3.05
CA PRO A 34 -4.76 8.31 -3.48
C PRO A 34 -4.97 9.82 -3.60
N HIS A 35 -5.43 10.28 -4.76
CA HIS A 35 -5.85 11.67 -4.91
C HIS A 35 -7.21 11.82 -4.20
N PRO A 36 -7.47 12.95 -3.53
CA PRO A 36 -8.62 13.14 -2.64
C PRO A 36 -9.99 12.91 -3.30
N ASP A 37 -10.07 12.91 -4.63
CA ASP A 37 -11.32 12.85 -5.38
C ASP A 37 -11.68 11.49 -6.01
N LYS A 38 -10.94 10.40 -5.77
CA LYS A 38 -11.26 9.11 -6.45
C LYS A 38 -11.20 7.88 -5.56
N GLU A 39 -12.24 7.06 -5.68
CA GLU A 39 -12.24 5.65 -5.25
C GLU A 39 -10.97 4.95 -5.75
N ALA A 40 -10.43 4.03 -4.95
CA ALA A 40 -9.28 3.22 -5.33
C ALA A 40 -9.61 2.48 -6.62
N LYS A 41 -8.77 2.66 -7.66
CA LYS A 41 -8.99 1.96 -8.93
C LYS A 41 -8.90 0.44 -8.69
N PRO A 42 -9.63 -0.40 -9.45
CA PRO A 42 -9.65 -1.84 -9.23
C PRO A 42 -8.26 -2.50 -9.18
N TYR A 43 -7.30 -1.99 -9.97
CA TYR A 43 -5.92 -2.49 -9.92
C TYR A 43 -5.24 -2.20 -8.59
N GLN A 44 -5.48 -1.04 -7.96
CA GLN A 44 -4.84 -0.71 -6.68
C GLN A 44 -5.34 -1.62 -5.55
N VAL A 45 -6.60 -2.06 -5.61
CA VAL A 45 -7.13 -3.06 -4.68
C VAL A 45 -6.46 -4.41 -4.88
N ARG A 46 -6.27 -4.82 -6.15
CA ARG A 46 -5.57 -6.07 -6.49
C ARG A 46 -4.10 -6.02 -6.04
N ASP A 47 -3.42 -4.91 -6.27
CA ASP A 47 -2.02 -4.71 -5.87
C ASP A 47 -1.89 -4.70 -4.34
N ALA A 48 -2.84 -4.07 -3.63
CA ALA A 48 -2.87 -4.07 -2.17
C ALA A 48 -3.08 -5.48 -1.60
N ARG A 49 -3.99 -6.27 -2.19
CA ARG A 49 -4.19 -7.68 -1.81
C ARG A 49 -2.91 -8.49 -2.02
N ALA A 50 -2.30 -8.40 -3.19
CA ALA A 50 -1.08 -9.13 -3.51
C ALA A 50 0.07 -8.75 -2.55
N PHE A 51 0.19 -7.47 -2.19
CA PHE A 51 1.17 -7.01 -1.22
C PHE A 51 0.95 -7.63 0.17
N LEU A 52 -0.29 -7.63 0.66
CA LEU A 52 -0.64 -8.23 1.96
C LEU A 52 -0.37 -9.74 1.96
N GLU A 53 -0.79 -10.45 0.92
CA GLU A 53 -0.55 -11.89 0.77
C GLU A 53 0.95 -12.22 0.75
N GLN A 54 1.75 -11.45 0.00
CA GLN A 54 3.22 -11.62 -0.02
C GLN A 54 3.85 -11.34 1.34
N ALA A 55 3.31 -10.36 2.08
CA ALA A 55 3.74 -10.06 3.44
C ALA A 55 3.22 -11.08 4.48
N GLY A 56 2.51 -12.13 4.06
CA GLY A 56 1.96 -13.16 4.94
C GLY A 56 0.71 -12.72 5.72
N VAL A 57 0.08 -11.63 5.33
CA VAL A 57 -1.18 -11.15 5.90
C VAL A 57 -2.33 -11.59 5.00
N THR A 58 -3.29 -12.34 5.54
CA THR A 58 -4.50 -12.71 4.80
C THR A 58 -5.51 -11.56 4.87
N PRO A 59 -5.85 -10.91 3.73
CA PRO A 59 -6.73 -9.74 3.67
C PRO A 59 -8.22 -10.06 3.53
#